data_AF-A0A3C1CAP5-F1
#
_entry.id   AF-A0A3C1CAP5-F1
#
_cell.length_a   1.000
_cell.length_b   1.000
_cell.length_c   1.000
_cell.angle_alpha   90.00
_cell.angle_beta   90.00
_cell.angle_gamma   90.00
#
_symmetry.space_group_name_H-M   'P 1'
#
loop_
_entity.id
_entity.type
_entity.pdbx_description
1 polymer ?
#
loop_
_entity_poly.entity_id
_entity_poly.type
_entity_poly.pdbx_seq_one_letter_code
_entity_poly.pdbx_strand_id
1 'polypeptide(L)'
;KDSATSVIDITDFINGDNDVLHFSSSMKSSLRLTAIQADKSYVVSVKSYPINIEIKAIKTYGRGPAMPTPGGGGMMGGGGASGGNMTMELNSSMVILPKTPMQARYFDPRVGFFAVGYTDFDANPQGVKNITLVKRWRLEPKPEDQEKYKKGELVEPVKPIVFYIDPSTPEKWVPYLIQGVNDWQVAFEKAGFKNAIVAKRAPTKQEDSTWSLDDARNSAIVYKPSDIPNASGPSISDPRSGEIMESHINWYHNVMQLLRNWYMIQCGPTDPRARQMQFPDTLMGELIRFVSSHEVGHTL
;
A
#
# COMPACT_ATOMS: atom_id res chain seq x y z
N LYS A 1 -39.15 0.24 -16.38
CA LYS A 1 -38.04 0.87 -15.61
C LYS A 1 -38.36 0.65 -14.15
N ASP A 2 -37.59 -0.19 -13.46
CA ASP A 2 -37.71 -0.37 -12.02
C ASP A 2 -37.14 0.89 -11.34
N SER A 3 -37.90 1.51 -10.44
CA SER A 3 -37.51 2.71 -9.69
C SER A 3 -36.42 2.46 -8.65
N ALA A 4 -36.03 1.21 -8.40
CA ALA A 4 -35.03 0.83 -7.41
C ALA A 4 -33.58 0.82 -7.94
N THR A 5 -33.35 1.01 -9.25
CA THR A 5 -32.01 0.97 -9.83
C THR A 5 -31.69 2.20 -10.67
N SER A 6 -30.47 2.72 -10.52
CA SER A 6 -29.91 3.77 -11.36
C SER A 6 -28.76 3.18 -12.16
N VAL A 7 -28.69 3.50 -13.44
CA VAL A 7 -27.57 3.13 -14.32
C VAL A 7 -26.73 4.38 -14.56
N ILE A 8 -25.45 4.30 -14.22
CA ILE A 8 -24.47 5.34 -14.54
C ILE A 8 -23.58 4.77 -15.63
N ASP A 9 -23.64 5.35 -16.83
CA ASP A 9 -22.75 4.99 -17.92
C ASP A 9 -21.45 5.81 -17.81
N ILE A 10 -20.34 5.13 -17.58
CA ILE A 10 -18.99 5.71 -17.51
C ILE A 10 -18.04 5.07 -18.53
N THR A 11 -18.58 4.41 -19.56
CA THR A 11 -17.81 3.63 -20.53
C THR A 11 -16.74 4.49 -21.21
N ASP A 12 -17.13 5.68 -21.67
CA ASP A 12 -16.21 6.62 -22.33
C ASP A 12 -15.16 7.16 -21.36
N PHE A 13 -15.51 7.37 -20.09
CA PHE A 13 -14.57 7.82 -19.07
C PHE A 13 -13.52 6.74 -18.77
N ILE A 14 -13.93 5.48 -18.64
CA ILE A 14 -13.01 4.35 -18.44
C ILE A 14 -12.15 4.12 -19.70
N ASN A 15 -12.71 4.24 -20.90
CA ASN A 15 -11.99 3.96 -22.15
C ASN A 15 -11.13 5.11 -22.66
N GLY A 16 -11.38 6.33 -22.21
CA GLY A 16 -10.67 7.54 -22.60
C GLY A 16 -9.24 7.61 -22.08
N ASP A 17 -8.75 8.82 -21.86
CA ASP A 17 -7.45 9.06 -21.23
C ASP A 17 -7.58 10.24 -20.27
N ASN A 18 -7.53 9.97 -18.96
CA ASN A 18 -7.78 10.94 -17.89
C ASN A 18 -6.83 10.74 -16.71
N ASP A 19 -6.65 11.74 -15.87
CA ASP A 19 -5.72 11.71 -14.75
C ASP A 19 -6.22 10.93 -13.50
N VAL A 20 -7.45 10.40 -13.56
CA VAL A 20 -8.09 9.66 -12.45
C VAL A 20 -7.88 8.14 -12.59
N LEU A 21 -8.22 7.57 -13.75
CA LEU A 21 -8.12 6.14 -14.04
C LEU A 21 -6.89 5.80 -14.90
N HIS A 22 -6.13 6.81 -15.32
CA HIS A 22 -4.92 6.63 -16.13
C HIS A 22 -3.74 7.36 -15.49
N PHE A 23 -2.78 7.75 -16.32
CA PHE A 23 -1.55 8.38 -15.87
C PHE A 23 -1.68 9.90 -15.87
N SER A 24 -1.19 10.53 -14.80
CA SER A 24 -0.95 11.96 -14.79
C SER A 24 0.05 12.36 -15.90
N SER A 25 0.01 13.62 -16.32
CA SER A 25 0.92 14.15 -17.35
C SER A 25 2.40 13.98 -16.97
N SER A 26 2.73 14.08 -15.69
CA SER A 26 4.10 13.85 -15.20
C SER A 26 4.54 12.40 -15.34
N MET A 27 3.66 11.45 -15.02
CA MET A 27 3.93 10.02 -15.18
C MET A 27 3.98 9.60 -16.65
N LYS A 28 3.10 10.16 -17.51
CA LYS A 28 3.19 9.94 -18.96
C LYS A 28 4.52 10.43 -19.51
N SER A 29 4.98 11.60 -19.09
CA SER A 29 6.26 12.17 -19.51
C SER A 29 7.44 11.29 -19.06
N SER A 30 7.44 10.81 -17.81
CA SER A 30 8.52 9.96 -17.28
C SER A 30 8.60 8.59 -17.97
N LEU A 31 7.44 8.01 -18.29
CA LEU A 31 7.34 6.73 -19.00
C LEU A 31 7.42 6.86 -20.53
N ARG A 32 7.41 8.10 -21.04
CA ARG A 32 7.37 8.46 -22.48
C ARG A 32 6.13 7.92 -23.17
N LEU A 33 4.99 7.95 -22.49
CA LEU A 33 3.70 7.57 -23.06
C LEU A 33 3.17 8.70 -23.93
N THR A 34 2.69 8.32 -25.11
CA THR A 34 2.01 9.20 -26.08
C THR A 34 0.54 8.79 -26.16
N ALA A 35 -0.13 8.98 -27.30
CA ALA A 35 -1.55 8.69 -27.45
C ALA A 35 -1.90 7.23 -27.08
N ILE A 36 -3.02 7.08 -26.36
CA ILE A 36 -3.64 5.78 -26.10
C ILE A 36 -4.02 5.10 -27.41
N GLN A 37 -3.79 3.79 -27.49
CA GLN A 37 -4.16 2.92 -28.59
C GLN A 37 -5.48 2.24 -28.21
N ALA A 38 -6.60 2.85 -28.60
CA ALA A 38 -7.94 2.42 -28.19
C ALA A 38 -8.28 1.01 -28.65
N ASP A 39 -7.83 0.61 -29.85
CA ASP A 39 -7.99 -0.73 -30.42
C ASP A 39 -7.24 -1.83 -29.64
N LYS A 40 -6.31 -1.44 -28.76
CA LYS A 40 -5.47 -2.32 -27.93
C LYS A 40 -5.68 -2.06 -26.44
N SER A 41 -6.74 -1.36 -26.08
CA SER A 41 -7.09 -1.02 -24.71
C SER A 41 -8.50 -1.48 -24.42
N TYR A 42 -8.70 -2.18 -23.31
CA TYR A 42 -10.00 -2.75 -22.96
C TYR A 42 -10.14 -2.97 -21.45
N VAL A 43 -11.39 -2.98 -20.99
CA VAL A 43 -11.72 -3.34 -19.61
C VAL A 43 -11.64 -4.86 -19.47
N VAL A 44 -10.90 -5.32 -18.46
CA VAL A 44 -10.76 -6.74 -18.12
C VAL A 44 -11.87 -7.17 -17.18
N SER A 45 -12.10 -6.39 -16.12
CA SER A 45 -13.13 -6.69 -15.13
C SER A 45 -13.53 -5.46 -14.35
N VAL A 46 -14.80 -5.44 -13.92
CA VAL A 46 -15.29 -4.53 -12.89
C VAL A 46 -15.83 -5.38 -11.74
N LYS A 47 -15.28 -5.21 -10.55
CA LYS A 47 -15.71 -5.93 -9.35
C LYS A 47 -16.21 -4.95 -8.30
N SER A 48 -17.28 -5.31 -7.62
CA SER A 48 -17.81 -4.53 -6.51
C SER A 48 -17.56 -5.24 -5.20
N TYR A 49 -17.10 -4.47 -4.23
CA TYR A 49 -16.90 -4.85 -2.84
C TYR A 49 -17.75 -3.93 -1.94
N PRO A 50 -17.92 -4.25 -0.65
CA PRO A 50 -18.82 -3.47 0.20
C PRO A 50 -18.51 -1.98 0.30
N ILE A 51 -17.24 -1.58 0.12
CA ILE A 51 -16.81 -0.17 0.22
C ILE A 51 -16.04 0.33 -1.01
N ASN A 52 -15.81 -0.50 -2.02
CA ASN A 52 -15.02 -0.11 -3.18
C ASN A 52 -15.46 -0.80 -4.46
N ILE A 53 -15.18 -0.16 -5.59
CA ILE A 53 -15.29 -0.74 -6.93
C ILE A 53 -13.90 -0.78 -7.53
N GLU A 54 -13.56 -1.92 -8.11
CA GLU A 54 -12.25 -2.18 -8.71
C GLU A 54 -12.43 -2.35 -10.21
N ILE A 55 -11.77 -1.48 -10.97
CA ILE A 55 -11.77 -1.50 -12.43
C ILE A 55 -10.39 -1.93 -12.88
N LYS A 56 -10.31 -3.13 -13.47
CA LYS A 56 -9.09 -3.62 -14.10
C LYS A 56 -9.17 -3.39 -15.60
N ALA A 57 -8.16 -2.76 -16.18
CA ALA A 57 -8.10 -2.49 -17.61
C ALA A 57 -6.69 -2.72 -18.17
N ILE A 58 -6.64 -3.25 -19.39
CA ILE A 58 -5.42 -3.22 -20.21
C ILE A 58 -5.42 -1.89 -20.95
N LYS A 59 -4.34 -1.13 -20.78
CA LYS A 59 -4.12 0.15 -21.46
C LYS A 59 -2.84 0.10 -22.25
N THR A 60 -2.95 0.41 -23.54
CA THR A 60 -1.82 0.46 -24.45
C THR A 60 -1.59 1.90 -24.89
N TYR A 61 -0.37 2.39 -24.74
CA TYR A 61 0.04 3.72 -25.19
C TYR A 61 1.14 3.59 -26.23
N GLY A 62 1.17 4.49 -27.21
CA GLY A 62 2.37 4.65 -28.03
C GLY A 62 3.54 5.12 -27.15
N ARG A 63 4.78 4.73 -27.46
CA ARG A 63 5.96 5.10 -26.70
C ARG A 63 6.88 6.00 -27.51
N GLY A 64 7.18 7.18 -26.96
CA GLY A 64 8.11 8.13 -27.54
C GLY A 64 9.56 7.59 -27.60
N PRO A 65 10.42 8.20 -28.42
CA PRO A 65 11.82 7.82 -28.56
C PRO A 65 12.56 7.89 -27.23
N ALA A 66 13.58 7.05 -27.07
CA ALA A 66 14.39 7.05 -25.86
C ALA A 66 15.30 8.30 -25.84
N MET A 67 15.19 9.11 -24.79
CA MET A 67 16.19 10.13 -24.49
C MET A 67 17.47 9.44 -23.96
N PRO A 68 18.67 9.82 -24.41
CA PRO A 68 19.91 9.30 -23.87
C PRO A 68 20.11 9.85 -22.45
N THR A 69 19.73 9.08 -21.43
CA THR A 69 20.07 9.38 -20.04
C THR A 69 21.26 8.51 -19.61
N PRO A 70 22.38 9.10 -19.18
CA PRO A 70 23.46 8.35 -18.52
C PRO A 70 22.95 7.79 -17.19
N GLY A 71 23.06 6.47 -16.97
CA GLY A 71 22.72 5.82 -15.69
C GLY A 71 21.32 5.22 -15.60
N GLY A 72 20.84 4.58 -16.68
CA GLY A 72 19.49 4.04 -16.81
C GLY A 72 19.01 3.12 -15.68
N GLY A 73 17.77 3.37 -15.24
CA GLY A 73 17.02 2.51 -14.32
C GLY A 73 16.22 3.30 -13.28
N GLY A 74 15.24 4.11 -13.69
CA GLY A 74 14.21 4.55 -12.74
C GLY A 74 13.48 3.34 -12.16
N MET A 75 12.88 3.48 -10.98
CA MET A 75 12.14 2.42 -10.23
C MET A 75 11.09 1.61 -11.04
N MET A 76 10.78 2.04 -12.26
CA MET A 76 9.81 1.41 -13.17
C MET A 76 10.44 0.80 -14.43
N GLY A 77 11.69 0.33 -14.37
CA GLY A 77 12.27 -0.49 -15.45
C GLY A 77 12.33 0.24 -16.80
N GLY A 78 13.16 1.28 -16.89
CA GLY A 78 13.40 2.05 -18.12
C GLY A 78 14.17 1.28 -19.23
N GLY A 79 14.14 -0.05 -19.24
CA GLY A 79 14.92 -0.92 -20.14
C GLY A 79 14.20 -1.38 -21.40
N GLY A 80 13.12 -0.72 -21.82
CA GLY A 80 12.43 -1.10 -23.06
C GLY A 80 13.02 -0.41 -24.29
N ALA A 81 13.06 -1.15 -25.40
CA ALA A 81 13.46 -0.66 -26.73
C ALA A 81 12.79 0.68 -27.07
N SER A 82 13.50 1.51 -27.82
CA SER A 82 12.96 2.78 -28.30
C SER A 82 11.88 2.54 -29.37
N GLY A 83 10.76 3.24 -29.27
CA GLY A 83 9.61 3.11 -30.18
C GLY A 83 8.66 1.95 -29.84
N GLY A 84 7.50 1.95 -30.52
CA GLY A 84 6.45 0.93 -30.35
C GLY A 84 5.39 1.31 -29.32
N ASN A 85 4.73 0.29 -28.77
CA ASN A 85 3.67 0.45 -27.77
C ASN A 85 4.14 -0.04 -26.39
N MET A 86 3.64 0.59 -25.34
CA MET A 86 3.72 0.09 -23.97
C MET A 86 2.32 -0.31 -23.52
N THR A 87 2.15 -1.58 -23.18
CA THR A 87 0.91 -2.13 -22.63
C THR A 87 1.07 -2.37 -21.14
N MET A 88 0.12 -1.89 -20.36
CA MET A 88 0.10 -2.03 -18.90
C MET A 88 -1.28 -2.49 -18.46
N GLU A 89 -1.33 -3.37 -17.45
CA GLU A 89 -2.54 -3.64 -16.69
C GLU A 89 -2.63 -2.61 -15.57
N LEU A 90 -3.74 -1.87 -15.53
CA LEU A 90 -4.06 -0.93 -14.46
C LEU A 90 -5.21 -1.48 -13.63
N ASN A 91 -5.11 -1.33 -12.32
CA ASN A 91 -6.21 -1.55 -11.39
C ASN A 91 -6.54 -0.21 -10.73
N SER A 92 -7.76 0.28 -10.94
CA SER A 92 -8.25 1.52 -10.37
C SER A 92 -9.31 1.23 -9.32
N SER A 93 -9.04 1.67 -8.10
CA SER A 93 -9.94 1.54 -6.96
C SER A 93 -10.71 2.83 -6.72
N MET A 94 -12.03 2.72 -6.62
CA MET A 94 -12.90 3.80 -6.12
C MET A 94 -13.43 3.40 -4.76
N VAL A 95 -12.85 3.96 -3.70
CA VAL A 95 -13.21 3.64 -2.30
C VAL A 95 -14.12 4.71 -1.72
N ILE A 96 -15.23 4.30 -1.09
CA ILE A 96 -16.10 5.22 -0.36
C ILE A 96 -15.44 5.62 0.97
N LEU A 97 -15.35 6.93 1.21
CA LEU A 97 -14.80 7.45 2.45
C LEU A 97 -15.82 7.31 3.62
N PRO A 98 -15.35 7.24 4.88
CA PRO A 98 -16.22 7.19 6.04
C PRO A 98 -17.19 8.39 6.06
N LYS A 99 -18.46 8.14 6.41
CA LYS A 99 -19.47 9.19 6.52
C LYS A 99 -19.06 10.23 7.57
N THR A 100 -18.55 9.77 8.71
CA THR A 100 -18.01 10.61 9.78
C THR A 100 -16.49 10.47 9.79
N PRO A 101 -15.75 11.53 9.40
CA PRO A 101 -14.29 11.51 9.44
C PRO A 101 -13.78 11.25 10.86
N MET A 102 -12.65 10.55 10.99
CA MET A 102 -11.94 10.45 12.25
C MET A 102 -11.53 11.84 12.74
N GLN A 103 -11.37 12.03 14.05
CA GLN A 103 -10.80 13.27 14.57
C GLN A 103 -9.40 13.52 13.98
N ALA A 104 -9.29 14.59 13.19
CA ALA A 104 -8.04 14.99 12.55
C ALA A 104 -6.97 15.38 13.58
N ARG A 105 -5.71 15.12 13.26
CA ARG A 105 -4.56 15.63 14.01
C ARG A 105 -3.61 16.33 13.04
N TYR A 106 -3.38 17.61 13.28
CA TYR A 106 -2.48 18.42 12.47
C TYR A 106 -1.06 17.87 12.53
N PHE A 107 -0.40 17.91 11.38
CA PHE A 107 0.99 17.52 11.27
C PHE A 107 1.90 18.52 11.97
N ASP A 108 2.86 17.99 12.72
CA ASP A 108 3.95 18.75 13.33
C ASP A 108 5.26 18.16 12.82
N PRO A 109 6.10 18.94 12.10
CA PRO A 109 7.33 18.43 11.49
C PRO A 109 8.38 17.94 12.50
N ARG A 110 8.21 18.24 13.79
CA ARG A 110 9.08 17.74 14.87
C ARG A 110 8.78 16.29 15.25
N VAL A 111 7.63 15.77 14.84
CA VAL A 111 7.17 14.42 15.13
C VAL A 111 7.16 13.64 13.82
N GLY A 112 7.90 12.53 13.76
CA GLY A 112 8.16 11.77 12.53
C GLY A 112 6.96 10.97 12.01
N PHE A 113 5.83 11.62 11.74
CA PHE A 113 4.66 11.02 11.09
C PHE A 113 4.69 11.23 9.57
N PHE A 114 4.15 10.26 8.84
CA PHE A 114 3.70 10.52 7.48
C PHE A 114 2.46 11.41 7.49
N ALA A 115 2.27 12.20 6.45
CA ALA A 115 1.19 13.17 6.38
C ALA A 115 0.43 13.09 5.06
N VAL A 116 -0.81 13.59 5.10
CA VAL A 116 -1.65 13.88 3.94
C VAL A 116 -2.09 15.32 4.02
N GLY A 117 -2.28 15.98 2.88
CA GLY A 117 -2.73 17.37 2.89
C GLY A 117 -3.72 17.67 1.77
N TYR A 118 -4.45 18.75 1.97
CA TYR A 118 -5.38 19.32 1.00
C TYR A 118 -5.36 20.84 1.09
N THR A 119 -5.79 21.49 0.00
CA THR A 119 -5.98 22.94 -0.03
C THR A 119 -7.41 23.25 0.38
N ASP A 120 -7.54 24.04 1.44
CA ASP A 120 -8.79 24.58 1.96
C ASP A 120 -8.99 26.00 1.41
N PHE A 121 -10.08 26.19 0.67
CA PHE A 121 -10.43 27.46 0.03
C PHE A 121 -11.38 28.32 0.90
N ASP A 122 -11.93 27.77 1.98
CA ASP A 122 -12.91 28.45 2.84
C ASP A 122 -12.29 28.92 4.16
N ALA A 123 -11.26 28.23 4.66
CA ALA A 123 -10.66 28.50 5.96
C ALA A 123 -9.92 29.84 6.06
N ASN A 124 -9.63 30.50 4.94
CA ASN A 124 -8.96 31.79 4.90
C ASN A 124 -9.78 32.80 4.07
N PRO A 125 -10.43 33.80 4.69
CA PRO A 125 -11.25 34.77 3.97
C PRO A 125 -10.45 35.67 3.00
N GLN A 126 -9.11 35.63 3.05
CA GLN A 126 -8.21 36.40 2.20
C GLN A 126 -7.22 35.51 1.41
N GLY A 127 -7.49 34.23 1.25
CA GLY A 127 -6.62 33.36 0.45
C GLY A 127 -6.94 31.87 0.60
N VAL A 128 -5.96 31.04 0.27
CA VAL A 128 -6.05 29.58 0.45
C VAL A 128 -5.20 29.14 1.63
N LYS A 129 -5.61 28.07 2.31
CA LYS A 129 -4.84 27.46 3.39
C LYS A 129 -4.52 26.01 3.04
N ASN A 130 -3.24 25.65 3.09
CA ASN A 130 -2.84 24.25 2.99
C ASN A 130 -2.96 23.60 4.37
N ILE A 131 -3.78 22.56 4.45
CA ILE A 131 -3.96 21.73 5.65
C ILE A 131 -3.10 20.49 5.49
N THR A 132 -2.31 20.18 6.52
CA THR A 132 -1.50 18.96 6.57
C THR A 132 -1.85 18.20 7.86
N LEU A 133 -2.25 16.95 7.71
CA LEU A 133 -2.72 16.06 8.77
C LEU A 133 -1.81 14.83 8.84
N VAL A 134 -1.60 14.30 10.05
CA VAL A 134 -0.87 13.03 10.21
C VAL A 134 -1.71 11.88 9.65
N LYS A 135 -1.06 10.95 8.96
CA LYS A 135 -1.66 9.64 8.63
C LYS A 135 -1.63 8.77 9.88
N ARG A 136 -2.75 8.12 10.23
CA ARG A 136 -2.82 7.15 11.32
C ARG A 136 -4.03 6.23 11.19
N TRP A 137 -3.92 5.02 11.72
CA TRP A 137 -5.07 4.13 11.88
C TRP A 137 -6.07 4.66 12.93
N ARG A 138 -7.37 4.42 12.69
CA ARG A 138 -8.42 4.66 13.68
C ARG A 138 -8.42 3.54 14.71
N LEU A 139 -7.80 3.80 15.87
CA LEU A 139 -7.86 2.93 17.04
C LEU A 139 -8.64 3.62 18.16
N GLU A 140 -9.77 3.02 18.50
CA GLU A 140 -10.69 3.48 19.54
C GLU A 140 -10.97 2.30 20.48
N PRO A 141 -10.95 2.48 21.81
CA PRO A 141 -11.41 1.45 22.74
C PRO A 141 -12.86 1.08 22.46
N LYS A 142 -13.23 -0.17 22.76
CA LYS A 142 -14.64 -0.54 22.80
C LYS A 142 -15.36 0.32 23.86
N PRO A 143 -16.60 0.78 23.62
CA PRO A 143 -17.31 1.65 24.57
C PRO A 143 -17.34 1.14 26.02
N GLU A 144 -17.48 -0.17 26.19
CA GLU A 144 -17.48 -0.87 27.48
C GLU A 144 -16.12 -0.88 28.20
N ASP A 145 -15.02 -0.72 27.45
CA ASP A 145 -13.64 -0.77 27.95
C ASP A 145 -13.02 0.64 28.10
N GLN A 146 -13.77 1.70 27.79
CA GLN A 146 -13.29 3.09 27.83
C GLN A 146 -12.70 3.49 29.19
N GLU A 147 -13.35 3.09 30.28
CA GLU A 147 -12.87 3.41 31.64
C GLU A 147 -11.63 2.58 32.03
N LYS A 148 -11.50 1.35 31.52
CA LYS A 148 -10.29 0.53 31.71
C LYS A 148 -9.11 1.15 30.96
N TYR A 149 -9.33 1.57 29.71
CA TYR A 149 -8.33 2.26 28.91
C TYR A 149 -7.82 3.54 29.59
N LYS A 150 -8.73 4.36 30.13
CA LYS A 150 -8.35 5.58 30.90
C LYS A 150 -7.54 5.29 32.16
N LYS A 151 -7.72 4.10 32.77
CA LYS A 151 -6.93 3.63 33.92
C LYS A 151 -5.56 3.06 33.53
N GLY A 152 -5.25 2.98 32.23
CA GLY A 152 -4.02 2.40 31.71
C GLY A 152 -4.07 0.86 31.61
N GLU A 153 -5.24 0.24 31.73
CA GLU A 153 -5.40 -1.18 31.48
C GLU A 153 -5.39 -1.47 29.97
N LEU A 154 -4.82 -2.61 29.57
CA LEU A 154 -4.80 -3.03 28.17
C LEU A 154 -6.20 -3.46 27.69
N VAL A 155 -6.69 -2.77 26.66
CA VAL A 155 -7.98 -3.06 26.02
C VAL A 155 -7.76 -3.49 24.57
N GLU A 156 -8.80 -4.02 23.94
CA GLU A 156 -8.78 -4.27 22.50
C GLU A 156 -9.44 -3.10 21.75
N PRO A 157 -8.94 -2.70 20.58
CA PRO A 157 -9.61 -1.70 19.77
C PRO A 157 -10.91 -2.25 19.18
N VAL A 158 -11.83 -1.35 18.83
CA VAL A 158 -13.05 -1.69 18.08
C VAL A 158 -12.70 -2.36 16.75
N LYS A 159 -11.73 -1.82 16.03
CA LYS A 159 -11.22 -2.37 14.76
C LYS A 159 -9.70 -2.57 14.87
N PRO A 160 -9.21 -3.82 15.00
CA PRO A 160 -7.78 -4.08 14.94
C PRO A 160 -7.25 -3.89 13.51
N ILE A 161 -5.97 -3.55 13.40
CA ILE A 161 -5.21 -3.48 12.15
C ILE A 161 -4.84 -4.92 11.78
N VAL A 162 -5.30 -5.39 10.63
CA VAL A 162 -5.02 -6.75 10.15
C VAL A 162 -4.26 -6.66 8.83
N PHE A 163 -3.06 -7.24 8.81
CA PHE A 163 -2.31 -7.46 7.57
C PHE A 163 -2.42 -8.93 7.14
N TYR A 164 -2.93 -9.16 5.96
CA TYR A 164 -2.92 -10.48 5.35
C TYR A 164 -1.60 -10.72 4.60
N ILE A 165 -1.09 -11.95 4.62
CA ILE A 165 0.02 -12.35 3.76
C ILE A 165 -0.56 -12.89 2.45
N ASP A 166 -0.12 -12.31 1.34
CA ASP A 166 -0.49 -12.75 -0.01
C ASP A 166 -0.21 -14.27 -0.18
N PRO A 167 -1.20 -15.08 -0.62
CA PRO A 167 -1.03 -16.51 -0.86
C PRO A 167 0.12 -16.87 -1.82
N SER A 168 0.55 -15.93 -2.66
CA SER A 168 1.65 -16.10 -3.62
C SER A 168 3.04 -16.01 -2.96
N THR A 169 3.09 -15.63 -1.68
CA THR A 169 4.34 -15.51 -0.92
C THR A 169 4.96 -16.89 -0.70
N PRO A 170 6.28 -17.08 -0.94
CA PRO A 170 6.94 -18.34 -0.64
C PRO A 170 6.73 -18.77 0.83
N GLU A 171 6.22 -19.99 1.02
CA GLU A 171 5.73 -20.50 2.31
C GLU A 171 6.73 -20.37 3.47
N LYS A 172 8.01 -20.57 3.20
CA LYS A 172 9.08 -20.47 4.21
C LYS A 172 9.23 -19.07 4.81
N TRP A 173 8.79 -18.02 4.11
CA TRP A 173 8.91 -16.63 4.56
C TRP A 173 7.67 -16.14 5.31
N VAL A 174 6.53 -16.79 5.12
CA VAL A 174 5.25 -16.40 5.74
C VAL A 174 5.36 -16.26 7.28
N PRO A 175 5.98 -17.20 8.02
CA PRO A 175 6.12 -17.06 9.47
C PRO A 175 6.90 -15.80 9.89
N TYR A 176 7.92 -15.41 9.13
CA TYR A 176 8.77 -14.25 9.43
C TYR A 176 8.07 -12.92 9.13
N LEU A 177 7.28 -12.86 8.04
CA LEU A 177 6.45 -11.70 7.73
C LEU A 177 5.36 -11.50 8.78
N ILE A 178 4.71 -12.59 9.22
CA ILE A 178 3.73 -12.53 10.31
C ILE A 178 4.37 -11.99 11.59
N GLN A 179 5.56 -12.48 11.94
CA GLN A 179 6.29 -11.98 13.09
C GLN A 179 6.65 -10.49 12.95
N GLY A 180 7.09 -10.04 11.77
CA GLY A 180 7.47 -8.64 11.54
C GLY A 180 6.32 -7.65 11.77
N VAL A 181 5.09 -8.02 11.38
CA VAL A 181 3.89 -7.26 11.72
C VAL A 181 3.61 -7.32 13.22
N ASN A 182 3.66 -8.52 13.80
CA ASN A 182 3.31 -8.75 15.20
C ASN A 182 4.31 -8.13 16.19
N ASP A 183 5.54 -7.80 15.75
CA ASP A 183 6.54 -7.08 16.55
C ASP A 183 6.04 -5.70 17.00
N TRP A 184 5.12 -5.10 16.24
CA TRP A 184 4.50 -3.83 16.60
C TRP A 184 3.51 -3.93 17.76
N GLN A 185 3.06 -5.12 18.15
CA GLN A 185 2.14 -5.28 19.28
C GLN A 185 2.70 -4.65 20.56
N VAL A 186 4.00 -4.80 20.84
CA VAL A 186 4.64 -4.22 22.03
C VAL A 186 4.51 -2.69 22.07
N ALA A 187 4.57 -2.03 20.91
CA ALA A 187 4.38 -0.58 20.82
C ALA A 187 2.91 -0.19 21.06
N PHE A 188 1.95 -0.95 20.53
CA PHE A 188 0.52 -0.72 20.75
C PHE A 188 0.10 -1.03 22.19
N GLU A 189 0.70 -2.02 22.84
CA GLU A 189 0.46 -2.32 24.25
C GLU A 189 0.88 -1.13 25.13
N LYS A 190 2.03 -0.51 24.83
CA LYS A 190 2.42 0.74 25.49
C LYS A 190 1.46 1.90 25.22
N ALA A 191 0.72 1.85 24.11
CA ALA A 191 -0.35 2.80 23.79
C ALA A 191 -1.71 2.39 24.40
N GLY A 192 -1.77 1.33 25.22
CA GLY A 192 -2.98 0.87 25.91
C GLY A 192 -3.80 -0.17 25.15
N PHE A 193 -3.32 -0.66 24.01
CA PHE A 193 -4.05 -1.63 23.18
C PHE A 193 -3.31 -2.96 23.05
N LYS A 194 -3.95 -4.07 23.45
CA LYS A 194 -3.53 -5.43 23.09
C LYS A 194 -4.23 -5.88 21.81
N ASN A 195 -3.63 -6.81 21.08
CA ASN A 195 -4.17 -7.33 19.80
C ASN A 195 -4.51 -6.21 18.78
N ALA A 196 -3.84 -5.07 18.86
CA ALA A 196 -4.17 -3.89 18.05
C ALA A 196 -3.74 -4.04 16.60
N ILE A 197 -2.65 -4.75 16.38
CA ILE A 197 -2.09 -5.07 15.06
C ILE A 197 -1.74 -6.55 15.02
N VAL A 198 -2.19 -7.23 13.97
CA VAL A 198 -1.90 -8.66 13.77
C VAL A 198 -1.71 -8.97 12.30
N ALA A 199 -0.83 -9.91 12.00
CA ALA A 199 -0.77 -10.54 10.70
C ALA A 199 -1.44 -11.91 10.67
N LYS A 200 -2.08 -12.21 9.53
CA LYS A 200 -2.76 -13.48 9.28
C LYS A 200 -2.44 -13.98 7.88
N ARG A 201 -2.56 -15.28 7.66
CA ARG A 201 -2.66 -15.79 6.28
C ARG A 201 -3.96 -15.29 5.67
N ALA A 202 -3.90 -14.94 4.39
CA ALA A 202 -5.11 -14.74 3.60
C ALA A 202 -6.01 -15.99 3.68
N PRO A 203 -7.33 -15.83 3.87
CA PRO A 203 -8.27 -16.94 3.78
C PRO A 203 -8.13 -17.69 2.46
N THR A 204 -8.19 -19.02 2.54
CA THR A 204 -8.38 -19.87 1.37
C THR A 204 -9.78 -19.65 0.80
N LYS A 205 -9.99 -20.01 -0.47
CA LYS A 205 -11.31 -19.93 -1.10
C LYS A 205 -12.37 -20.78 -0.39
N GLN A 206 -11.96 -21.83 0.32
CA GLN A 206 -12.84 -22.69 1.12
C GLN A 206 -13.25 -22.03 2.43
N GLU A 207 -12.36 -21.25 3.06
CA GLU A 207 -12.65 -20.50 4.29
C GLU A 207 -13.49 -19.26 4.00
N ASP A 208 -13.15 -18.52 2.94
CA ASP A 208 -13.90 -17.36 2.49
C ASP A 208 -13.72 -17.15 0.98
N SER A 209 -14.70 -17.60 0.19
CA SER A 209 -14.70 -17.44 -1.26
C SER A 209 -14.85 -15.99 -1.74
N THR A 210 -15.24 -15.07 -0.85
CA THR A 210 -15.43 -13.65 -1.15
C THR A 210 -14.21 -12.79 -0.82
N TRP A 211 -13.25 -13.34 -0.08
CA TRP A 211 -12.03 -12.64 0.27
C TRP A 211 -11.20 -12.32 -0.98
N SER A 212 -10.70 -11.09 -1.04
CA SER A 212 -9.85 -10.61 -2.13
C SER A 212 -8.87 -9.57 -1.59
N LEU A 213 -7.66 -9.53 -2.16
CA LEU A 213 -6.74 -8.41 -1.99
C LEU A 213 -7.31 -7.11 -2.60
N ASP A 214 -8.19 -7.25 -3.59
CA ASP A 214 -8.86 -6.11 -4.23
C ASP A 214 -9.98 -5.51 -3.34
N ASP A 215 -10.33 -6.11 -2.20
CA ASP A 215 -11.30 -5.54 -1.25
C ASP A 215 -10.59 -4.58 -0.29
N ALA A 216 -10.97 -3.30 -0.31
CA ALA A 216 -10.27 -2.25 0.44
C ALA A 216 -10.41 -2.38 1.97
N ARG A 217 -11.19 -3.35 2.45
CA ARG A 217 -11.24 -3.71 3.88
C ARG A 217 -10.02 -4.54 4.30
N ASN A 218 -9.27 -5.09 3.34
CA ASN A 218 -8.15 -5.99 3.57
C ASN A 218 -6.83 -5.27 3.28
N SER A 219 -6.03 -5.05 4.32
CA SER A 219 -4.62 -4.64 4.17
C SER A 219 -3.74 -5.86 4.09
N ALA A 220 -2.63 -5.78 3.35
CA ALA A 220 -1.81 -6.95 3.07
C ALA A 220 -0.34 -6.64 2.79
N ILE A 221 0.50 -7.66 2.98
CA ILE A 221 1.84 -7.74 2.40
C ILE A 221 1.69 -8.49 1.07
N VAL A 222 1.84 -7.77 -0.03
CA VAL A 222 1.61 -8.24 -1.40
C VAL A 222 2.92 -8.65 -2.05
N TYR A 223 3.01 -9.93 -2.45
CA TYR A 223 4.22 -10.47 -3.03
C TYR A 223 4.35 -10.08 -4.50
N LYS A 224 5.50 -9.51 -4.87
CA LYS A 224 5.82 -9.09 -6.24
C LYS A 224 6.98 -9.92 -6.77
N PRO A 225 6.77 -10.82 -7.76
CA PRO A 225 7.85 -11.59 -8.38
C PRO A 225 8.67 -10.70 -9.33
N SER A 226 9.48 -9.81 -8.75
CA SER A 226 10.24 -8.78 -9.44
C SER A 226 11.70 -8.80 -9.00
N ASP A 227 12.57 -8.43 -9.94
CA ASP A 227 14.01 -8.25 -9.79
C ASP A 227 14.40 -6.98 -9.03
N ILE A 228 13.45 -6.09 -8.71
CA ILE A 228 13.69 -4.88 -7.92
C ILE A 228 14.08 -5.30 -6.49
N PRO A 229 15.31 -4.96 -6.02
CA PRO A 229 15.77 -5.35 -4.69
C PRO A 229 15.29 -4.33 -3.65
N ASN A 230 13.98 -4.25 -3.41
CA ASN A 230 13.39 -3.29 -2.48
C ASN A 230 12.11 -3.80 -1.82
N ALA A 231 11.58 -3.06 -0.85
CA ALA A 231 10.21 -3.16 -0.38
C ALA A 231 9.61 -1.75 -0.28
N SER A 232 8.29 -1.65 -0.15
CA SER A 232 7.64 -0.35 0.09
C SER A 232 6.33 -0.52 0.85
N GLY A 233 6.13 0.23 1.93
CA GLY A 233 4.89 0.31 2.68
C GLY A 233 4.05 1.56 2.39
N PRO A 234 3.32 1.65 1.27
CA PRO A 234 2.38 2.75 1.02
C PRO A 234 1.10 2.60 1.85
N SER A 235 0.42 3.71 2.09
CA SER A 235 -0.90 3.75 2.72
C SER A 235 -1.82 4.76 2.04
N ILE A 236 -3.09 4.38 1.90
CA ILE A 236 -4.18 5.25 1.43
C ILE A 236 -4.89 5.82 2.65
N SER A 237 -5.17 7.12 2.64
CA SER A 237 -5.77 7.81 3.78
C SER A 237 -6.89 8.74 3.35
N ASP A 238 -7.92 8.90 4.19
CA ASP A 238 -8.93 9.94 4.04
C ASP A 238 -8.26 11.32 4.21
N PRO A 239 -8.21 12.17 3.17
CA PRO A 239 -7.52 13.45 3.26
C PRO A 239 -8.16 14.41 4.27
N ARG A 240 -9.43 14.20 4.65
CA ARG A 240 -10.16 15.06 5.59
C ARG A 240 -9.74 14.84 7.04
N SER A 241 -9.19 13.68 7.36
CA SER A 241 -8.87 13.28 8.75
C SER A 241 -7.48 12.68 8.96
N GLY A 242 -6.85 12.17 7.89
CA GLY A 242 -5.63 11.37 7.98
C GLY A 242 -5.86 9.92 8.38
N GLU A 243 -7.12 9.45 8.45
CA GLU A 243 -7.43 8.04 8.71
C GLU A 243 -6.85 7.15 7.61
N ILE A 244 -5.95 6.23 7.97
CA ILE A 244 -5.48 5.18 7.05
C ILE A 244 -6.65 4.21 6.80
N MET A 245 -7.03 4.09 5.53
CA MET A 245 -8.14 3.26 5.08
C MET A 245 -7.66 1.83 4.81
N GLU A 246 -6.52 1.73 4.15
CA GLU A 246 -5.88 0.48 3.78
C GLU A 246 -4.37 0.67 3.53
N SER A 247 -3.65 -0.45 3.52
CA SER A 247 -2.23 -0.52 3.18
C SER A 247 -1.90 -1.83 2.47
N HIS A 248 -1.28 -1.71 1.29
CA HIS A 248 -0.73 -2.84 0.54
C HIS A 248 0.79 -2.67 0.46
N ILE A 249 1.50 -3.33 1.38
CA ILE A 249 2.96 -3.34 1.41
C ILE A 249 3.46 -4.15 0.21
N ASN A 250 4.20 -3.52 -0.71
CA ASN A 250 4.81 -4.22 -1.83
C ASN A 250 6.08 -4.93 -1.37
N TRP A 251 6.04 -6.25 -1.44
CA TRP A 251 7.15 -7.12 -1.08
C TRP A 251 7.78 -7.74 -2.32
N TYR A 252 8.89 -7.15 -2.79
CA TYR A 252 9.54 -7.61 -4.02
C TYR A 252 10.42 -8.82 -3.74
N HIS A 253 10.39 -9.81 -4.63
CA HIS A 253 11.15 -11.05 -4.48
C HIS A 253 12.65 -10.80 -4.27
N ASN A 254 13.24 -9.82 -4.96
CA ASN A 254 14.67 -9.60 -4.87
C ASN A 254 15.14 -8.78 -3.64
N VAL A 255 14.24 -8.43 -2.69
CA VAL A 255 14.64 -7.74 -1.44
C VAL A 255 15.62 -8.59 -0.62
N MET A 256 15.62 -9.92 -0.78
CA MET A 256 16.62 -10.81 -0.18
C MET A 256 18.07 -10.45 -0.60
N GLN A 257 18.28 -9.99 -1.83
CA GLN A 257 19.61 -9.57 -2.29
C GLN A 257 20.08 -8.33 -1.54
N LEU A 258 19.17 -7.36 -1.34
CA LEU A 258 19.45 -6.15 -0.57
C LEU A 258 19.80 -6.51 0.87
N LEU A 259 18.98 -7.34 1.50
CA LEU A 259 19.17 -7.83 2.87
C LEU A 259 20.51 -8.53 3.06
N ARG A 260 20.85 -9.45 2.14
CA ARG A 260 22.13 -10.15 2.17
C ARG A 260 23.30 -9.17 2.15
N ASN A 261 23.29 -8.22 1.21
CA ASN A 261 24.37 -7.27 1.03
C ASN A 261 24.48 -6.32 2.23
N TRP A 262 23.36 -5.80 2.75
CA TRP A 262 23.33 -4.95 3.94
C TRP A 262 23.91 -5.67 5.15
N TYR A 263 23.43 -6.87 5.44
CA TYR A 263 23.90 -7.62 6.59
C TYR A 263 25.37 -8.00 6.48
N MET A 264 25.83 -8.44 5.31
CA MET A 264 27.24 -8.71 5.04
C MET A 264 28.12 -7.48 5.28
N ILE A 265 27.75 -6.31 4.76
CA ILE A 265 28.54 -5.08 4.85
C ILE A 265 28.53 -4.52 6.28
N GLN A 266 27.34 -4.44 6.89
CA GLN A 266 27.15 -3.75 8.17
C GLN A 266 27.52 -4.61 9.37
N CYS A 267 27.28 -5.93 9.30
CA CYS A 267 27.49 -6.85 10.41
C CYS A 267 28.69 -7.79 10.20
N GLY A 268 29.31 -7.84 9.01
CA GLY A 268 30.47 -8.68 8.72
C GLY A 268 31.63 -8.59 9.73
N PRO A 269 32.00 -7.40 10.24
CA PRO A 269 33.04 -7.27 11.26
C PRO A 269 32.71 -7.99 12.58
N THR A 270 31.45 -8.00 12.99
CA THR A 270 31.01 -8.43 14.34
C THR A 270 30.26 -9.76 14.37
N ASP A 271 29.67 -10.20 13.25
CA ASP A 271 28.89 -11.44 13.15
C ASP A 271 29.45 -12.36 12.06
N PRO A 272 30.07 -13.50 12.41
CA PRO A 272 30.60 -14.46 11.44
C PRO A 272 29.55 -15.02 10.48
N ARG A 273 28.26 -15.05 10.85
CA ARG A 273 27.18 -15.54 9.97
C ARG A 273 27.03 -14.67 8.73
N ALA A 274 27.33 -13.38 8.83
CA ALA A 274 27.23 -12.41 7.75
C ALA A 274 28.30 -12.60 6.66
N ARG A 275 29.33 -13.42 6.91
CA ARG A 275 30.46 -13.66 5.99
C ARG A 275 30.18 -14.78 4.98
N GLN A 276 28.99 -15.39 5.02
CA GLN A 276 28.59 -16.43 4.08
C GLN A 276 28.02 -15.81 2.80
N MET A 277 28.28 -16.44 1.66
CA MET A 277 27.73 -15.99 0.37
C MET A 277 26.24 -16.33 0.20
N GLN A 278 25.79 -17.39 0.89
CA GLN A 278 24.41 -17.84 0.94
C GLN A 278 24.02 -17.99 2.40
N PHE A 279 22.98 -17.27 2.83
CA PHE A 279 22.49 -17.37 4.19
C PHE A 279 21.54 -18.55 4.33
N PRO A 280 21.57 -19.27 5.46
CA PRO A 280 20.53 -20.25 5.76
C PRO A 280 19.17 -19.53 5.86
N ASP A 281 18.10 -20.26 5.54
CA ASP A 281 16.73 -19.70 5.55
C ASP A 281 16.37 -19.10 6.92
N THR A 282 16.90 -19.63 8.02
CA THR A 282 16.67 -19.06 9.35
C THR A 282 17.21 -17.64 9.48
N LEU A 283 18.44 -17.40 9.03
CA LEU A 283 19.06 -16.07 9.06
C LEU A 283 18.39 -15.12 8.07
N MET A 284 18.12 -15.57 6.84
CA MET A 284 17.41 -14.74 5.87
C MET A 284 15.99 -14.40 6.37
N GLY A 285 15.32 -15.34 7.04
CA GLY A 285 14.03 -15.12 7.68
C GLY A 285 14.08 -14.03 8.76
N GLU A 286 15.12 -14.01 9.61
CA GLU A 286 15.31 -12.93 10.59
C GLU A 286 15.48 -11.55 9.91
N LEU A 287 16.24 -11.49 8.81
CA LEU A 287 16.41 -10.27 8.03
C LEU A 287 15.10 -9.83 7.35
N ILE A 288 14.30 -10.80 6.87
CA ILE A 288 12.97 -10.58 6.31
C ILE A 288 12.02 -10.02 7.38
N ARG A 289 12.01 -10.59 8.60
CA ARG A 289 11.22 -10.08 9.72
C ARG A 289 11.58 -8.63 10.03
N PHE A 290 12.88 -8.30 10.05
CA PHE A 290 13.36 -6.94 10.26
C PHE A 290 12.81 -5.95 9.22
N VAL A 291 12.98 -6.23 7.92
CA VAL A 291 12.46 -5.32 6.88
C VAL A 291 10.94 -5.34 6.83
N SER A 292 10.28 -6.46 7.07
CA SER A 292 8.82 -6.50 7.18
C SER A 292 8.32 -5.58 8.29
N SER A 293 8.96 -5.60 9.47
CA SER A 293 8.61 -4.69 10.56
C SER A 293 8.87 -3.23 10.21
N HIS A 294 9.96 -2.95 9.48
CA HIS A 294 10.28 -1.61 8.95
C HIS A 294 9.19 -1.09 8.00
N GLU A 295 8.79 -1.89 7.01
CA GLU A 295 7.74 -1.50 6.05
C GLU A 295 6.38 -1.32 6.72
N VAL A 296 6.05 -2.15 7.72
CA VAL A 296 4.84 -1.95 8.53
C VAL A 296 4.90 -0.58 9.21
N GLY A 297 6.05 -0.18 9.74
CA GLY A 297 6.25 1.14 10.35
C GLY A 297 5.94 2.31 9.41
N HIS A 298 6.17 2.18 8.10
CA HIS A 298 5.76 3.19 7.11
C HIS A 298 4.25 3.35 6.97
N THR A 299 3.49 2.38 7.48
CA THR A 299 2.04 2.29 7.31
C THR A 299 1.27 2.55 8.60
N LEU A 300 1.91 2.99 9.69
CA LEU A 300 1.27 3.23 10.98
C LEU A 300 0.94 4.70 11.25
#